data_AF-A0A969BBV9-F1
#
_entry.id   AF-A0A969BBV9-F1
#
_cell.length_a   1.000
_cell.length_b   1.000
_cell.length_c   1.000
_cell.angle_alpha   90.00
_cell.angle_beta   90.00
_cell.angle_gamma   90.00
#
_symmetry.space_group_name_H-M   'P 1'
#
loop_
_entity.id
_entity.type
_entity.pdbx_description
1 polymer ?
#
loop_
_entity_poly.entity_id
_entity_poly.type
_entity_poly.pdbx_seq_one_letter_code
_entity_poly.pdbx_strand_id
1 'polypeptide(L)'
;MPGWGYWIEQGATTLWESWDKNDSKNHVMYGHISEWFYANLAGIQPDEAAPGFKHFYVSPLFADGLTWASGQTLTPYGEIKSEWKRSENKVQLNITVPFNTTADILLPKQATIISENTGASQNKRLAQTARFYRWFWRLLH
;
A
#
# COMPACT_ATOMS: atom_id res chain seq x y z
N MET A 1 -21.81 -12.93 -0.97
CA MET A 1 -21.06 -14.09 -1.49
C MET A 1 -20.62 -13.79 -2.92
N PRO A 2 -19.37 -14.07 -3.37
CA PRO A 2 -18.17 -14.50 -2.63
C PRO A 2 -17.22 -13.34 -2.23
N GLY A 3 -16.33 -13.53 -1.23
CA GLY A 3 -15.27 -12.57 -0.85
C GLY A 3 -14.71 -12.74 0.58
N TRP A 4 -13.53 -12.17 0.88
CA TRP A 4 -12.88 -12.27 2.20
C TRP A 4 -13.75 -11.76 3.36
N GLY A 5 -14.54 -10.70 3.13
CA GLY A 5 -15.48 -10.18 4.14
C GLY A 5 -16.51 -11.22 4.57
N TYR A 6 -16.98 -12.05 3.64
CA TYR A 6 -17.89 -13.15 3.96
C TYR A 6 -17.21 -14.20 4.85
N TRP A 7 -15.93 -14.55 4.63
CA TRP A 7 -15.22 -15.44 5.53
C TRP A 7 -15.10 -14.89 6.95
N ILE A 8 -14.85 -13.57 7.08
CA ILE A 8 -14.81 -12.89 8.39
C ILE A 8 -16.15 -12.99 9.10
N GLU A 9 -17.26 -12.70 8.39
CA GLU A 9 -18.62 -12.84 8.93
C GLU A 9 -18.95 -14.28 9.40
N GLN A 10 -18.25 -15.28 8.86
CA GLN A 10 -18.40 -16.69 9.22
C GLN A 10 -17.40 -17.17 10.28
N GLY A 11 -16.61 -16.26 10.86
CA GLY A 11 -15.68 -16.56 11.95
C GLY A 11 -14.34 -17.15 11.51
N ALA A 12 -13.94 -16.96 10.26
CA ALA A 12 -12.62 -17.40 9.79
C ALA A 12 -11.49 -16.61 10.50
N THR A 13 -10.52 -17.34 11.06
CA THR A 13 -9.30 -16.78 11.66
C THR A 13 -8.06 -16.97 10.77
N THR A 14 -8.22 -17.68 9.66
CA THR A 14 -7.21 -18.03 8.65
C THR A 14 -7.84 -17.98 7.26
N LEU A 15 -7.02 -18.02 6.21
CA LEU A 15 -7.49 -18.08 4.82
C LEU A 15 -8.01 -19.49 4.50
N TRP A 16 -9.17 -19.60 3.88
CA TRP A 16 -9.75 -20.88 3.45
C TRP A 16 -9.34 -21.20 2.01
N GLU A 17 -9.36 -22.47 1.64
CA GLU A 17 -8.96 -22.95 0.31
C GLU A 17 -10.03 -22.70 -0.77
N SER A 18 -11.30 -22.63 -0.34
CA SER A 18 -12.44 -22.42 -1.23
C SER A 18 -13.49 -21.52 -0.60
N TRP A 19 -14.27 -20.86 -1.46
CA TRP A 19 -15.33 -19.94 -1.02
C TRP A 19 -16.55 -20.67 -0.43
N ASP A 20 -16.74 -21.95 -0.79
CA ASP A 20 -17.86 -22.81 -0.41
C ASP A 20 -17.60 -23.67 0.84
N LYS A 21 -16.48 -23.45 1.54
CA LYS A 21 -16.16 -23.99 2.89
C LYS A 21 -15.94 -25.50 2.99
N ASN A 22 -15.93 -26.21 1.87
CA ASN A 22 -15.84 -27.68 1.86
C ASN A 22 -14.39 -28.19 1.98
N ASP A 23 -13.41 -27.32 1.83
CA ASP A 23 -11.99 -27.66 1.80
C ASP A 23 -11.22 -27.10 3.01
N SER A 24 -9.88 -27.11 2.96
CA SER A 24 -9.04 -26.67 4.06
C SER A 24 -9.37 -25.24 4.51
N LYS A 25 -9.42 -25.04 5.83
CA LYS A 25 -9.65 -23.72 6.44
C LYS A 25 -8.34 -22.98 6.75
N ASN A 26 -7.20 -23.50 6.32
CA ASN A 26 -5.90 -22.87 6.54
C ASN A 26 -5.00 -23.06 5.31
N HIS A 27 -5.21 -22.23 4.30
CA HIS A 27 -4.53 -22.31 3.01
C HIS A 27 -4.14 -20.92 2.48
N VAL A 28 -2.85 -20.71 2.23
CA VAL A 28 -2.26 -19.39 1.96
C VAL A 28 -2.57 -18.80 0.57
N MET A 29 -3.19 -19.57 -0.33
CA MET A 29 -3.34 -19.22 -1.75
C MET A 29 -4.07 -17.88 -1.99
N TYR A 30 -4.93 -17.44 -1.06
CA TYR A 30 -5.59 -16.12 -1.10
C TYR A 30 -4.87 -15.02 -0.30
N GLY A 31 -3.60 -15.22 0.04
CA GLY A 31 -2.78 -14.28 0.81
C GLY A 31 -2.31 -13.06 0.02
N HIS A 32 -2.52 -13.04 -1.30
CA HIS A 32 -2.20 -11.90 -2.17
C HIS A 32 -2.94 -10.60 -1.75
N ILE A 33 -4.04 -10.70 -0.99
CA ILE A 33 -4.70 -9.54 -0.42
C ILE A 33 -3.76 -8.74 0.51
N SER A 34 -2.86 -9.43 1.21
CA SER A 34 -1.85 -8.77 2.06
C SER A 34 -0.90 -7.94 1.21
N GLU A 35 -0.38 -8.50 0.12
CA GLU A 35 0.45 -7.75 -0.84
C GLU A 35 -0.28 -6.50 -1.35
N TRP A 36 -1.56 -6.64 -1.69
CA TRP A 36 -2.36 -5.50 -2.15
C TRP A 36 -2.45 -4.39 -1.10
N PHE A 37 -2.62 -4.73 0.18
CA PHE A 37 -2.62 -3.73 1.27
C PHE A 37 -1.28 -3.00 1.37
N TYR A 38 -0.15 -3.69 1.25
CA TYR A 38 1.17 -3.05 1.29
C TYR A 38 1.45 -2.21 0.05
N ALA A 39 1.29 -2.79 -1.14
CA ALA A 39 1.67 -2.17 -2.41
C ALA A 39 0.70 -1.06 -2.85
N ASN A 40 -0.58 -1.13 -2.46
CA ASN A 40 -1.60 -0.18 -2.90
C ASN A 40 -2.11 0.70 -1.76
N LEU A 41 -2.65 0.16 -0.67
CA LEU A 41 -3.18 1.02 0.40
C LEU A 41 -2.08 1.81 1.12
N ALA A 42 -1.02 1.13 1.57
CA ALA A 42 0.17 1.80 2.11
C ALA A 42 1.04 2.37 0.98
N GLY A 43 1.00 1.79 -0.21
CA GLY A 43 1.69 2.29 -1.39
C GLY A 43 3.18 1.98 -1.43
N ILE A 44 3.70 1.10 -0.56
CA ILE A 44 5.13 0.78 -0.49
C ILE A 44 5.45 -0.24 -1.58
N GLN A 45 6.24 0.14 -2.58
CA GLN A 45 6.56 -0.70 -3.73
C GLN A 45 8.08 -0.76 -3.93
N PRO A 46 8.66 -1.96 -4.11
CA PRO A 46 10.08 -2.09 -4.39
C PRO A 46 10.41 -1.51 -5.77
N ASP A 47 11.62 -0.99 -5.93
CA ASP A 47 12.19 -0.75 -7.25
C ASP A 47 12.96 -1.98 -7.73
N GLU A 48 12.50 -2.59 -8.83
CA GLU A 48 13.14 -3.78 -9.40
C GLU A 48 14.58 -3.48 -9.89
N ALA A 49 14.87 -2.23 -10.26
CA ALA A 49 16.22 -1.81 -10.64
C ALA A 49 17.17 -1.63 -9.43
N ALA A 50 16.64 -1.53 -8.22
CA ALA A 50 17.38 -1.30 -6.98
C ALA A 50 16.88 -2.24 -5.85
N PRO A 51 17.20 -3.55 -5.95
CA PRO A 51 16.61 -4.58 -5.09
C PRO A 51 16.92 -4.37 -3.61
N GLY A 52 16.07 -4.95 -2.76
CA GLY A 52 16.21 -4.87 -1.30
C GLY A 52 15.79 -3.53 -0.69
N PHE A 53 15.00 -2.73 -1.42
CA PHE A 53 14.55 -1.38 -1.03
C PHE A 53 15.71 -0.37 -0.88
N LYS A 54 16.76 -0.53 -1.70
CA LYS A 54 17.82 0.49 -1.78
C LYS A 54 17.27 1.80 -2.36
N HIS A 55 16.41 1.67 -3.36
CA HIS A 55 15.44 2.68 -3.78
C HIS A 55 14.06 2.01 -3.80
N PHE A 56 13.01 2.80 -3.60
CA PHE A 56 11.63 2.33 -3.62
C PHE A 56 10.63 3.44 -3.97
N TYR A 57 9.41 3.05 -4.30
CA TYR A 57 8.31 3.97 -4.55
C TYR A 57 7.33 3.99 -3.38
N VAL A 58 6.76 5.17 -3.13
CA VAL A 58 5.63 5.34 -2.22
C VAL A 58 4.47 5.95 -3.01
N SER A 59 3.47 5.12 -3.35
CA SER A 59 2.30 5.49 -4.14
C SER A 59 0.99 5.03 -3.48
N PRO A 60 0.56 5.67 -2.38
CA PRO A 60 -0.63 5.22 -1.64
C PRO A 60 -1.92 5.46 -2.44
N LEU A 61 -2.83 4.50 -2.40
CA LEU A 61 -4.19 4.61 -2.92
C LEU A 61 -5.12 5.17 -1.83
N PHE A 62 -5.56 6.41 -2.01
CA PHE A 62 -6.55 7.04 -1.15
C PHE A 62 -7.98 6.57 -1.51
N ALA A 63 -8.34 5.33 -1.17
CA ALA A 63 -9.67 4.78 -1.51
C ALA A 63 -10.83 5.52 -0.82
N ASP A 64 -11.90 5.86 -1.54
CA ASP A 64 -12.98 6.75 -1.07
C ASP A 64 -13.78 6.24 0.16
N GLY A 65 -13.71 4.94 0.46
CA GLY A 65 -14.36 4.34 1.65
C GLY A 65 -13.50 4.27 2.91
N LEU A 66 -12.25 4.74 2.86
CA LEU A 66 -11.31 4.63 3.98
C LEU A 66 -10.92 6.00 4.53
N THR A 67 -10.95 6.20 5.84
CA THR A 67 -10.50 7.47 6.42
C THR A 67 -8.99 7.53 6.65
N TRP A 68 -8.32 6.38 6.75
CA TRP A 68 -6.88 6.28 6.96
C TRP A 68 -6.38 4.90 6.52
N ALA A 69 -5.07 4.79 6.28
CA ALA A 69 -4.36 3.51 6.22
C ALA A 69 -2.93 3.70 6.73
N SER A 70 -2.35 2.66 7.33
CA SER A 70 -0.97 2.64 7.80
C SER A 70 -0.36 1.28 7.49
N GLY A 71 0.85 1.27 6.92
CA GLY A 71 1.61 0.07 6.64
C GLY A 71 3.09 0.30 6.86
N GLN A 72 3.78 -0.74 7.34
CA GLN A 72 5.22 -0.72 7.57
C GLN A 72 5.87 -2.04 7.19
N THR A 73 7.08 -1.97 6.65
CA THR A 73 7.91 -3.13 6.36
C THR A 73 9.33 -2.91 6.88
N LEU A 74 9.91 -3.96 7.44
CA LEU A 74 11.29 -3.96 7.87
C LEU A 74 12.18 -4.39 6.71
N THR A 75 13.20 -3.60 6.43
CA THR A 75 14.20 -3.86 5.40
C THR A 75 15.58 -3.99 6.04
N PRO A 76 16.60 -4.47 5.30
CA PRO A 76 17.98 -4.44 5.78
C PRO A 76 18.49 -3.03 6.14
N TYR A 77 17.85 -1.98 5.64
CA TYR A 77 18.23 -0.58 5.90
C TYR A 77 17.45 0.07 7.06
N GLY A 78 16.43 -0.63 7.59
CA GLY A 78 15.55 -0.13 8.64
C GLY A 78 14.07 -0.15 8.23
N GLU A 79 13.23 0.51 9.03
CA GLU A 79 11.79 0.56 8.82
C GLU A 79 11.39 1.53 7.71
N ILE A 80 10.65 1.04 6.73
CA ILE A 80 9.86 1.86 5.82
C ILE A 80 8.44 1.90 6.36
N LYS A 81 7.88 3.10 6.52
CA LYS A 81 6.50 3.30 6.95
C LYS A 81 5.81 4.28 6.00
N SER A 82 4.57 3.97 5.64
CA SER A 82 3.69 4.86 4.90
C SER A 82 2.32 4.87 5.58
N GLU A 83 1.89 6.06 5.97
CA GLU A 83 0.65 6.29 6.69
C GLU A 83 -0.05 7.50 6.12
N TRP A 84 -1.33 7.37 5.82
CA TRP A 84 -2.14 8.51 5.42
C TRP A 84 -3.45 8.57 6.19
N LYS A 85 -3.94 9.80 6.37
CA LYS A 85 -5.19 10.09 7.05
C LYS A 85 -5.92 11.24 6.35
N ARG A 86 -7.21 11.06 6.11
CA ARG A 86 -8.12 12.10 5.64
C ARG A 86 -8.48 13.03 6.79
N SER A 87 -8.35 14.33 6.54
CA SER A 87 -8.76 15.40 7.44
C SER A 87 -9.49 16.45 6.61
N GLU A 88 -10.82 16.53 6.78
CA GLU A 88 -11.68 17.41 5.98
C GLU A 88 -11.47 17.17 4.47
N ASN A 89 -10.99 18.19 3.74
CA ASN A 89 -10.75 18.17 2.29
C ASN A 89 -9.28 17.87 1.94
N LYS A 90 -8.50 17.35 2.89
CA LYS A 90 -7.06 17.10 2.74
C LYS A 90 -6.71 15.68 3.14
N VAL A 91 -5.58 15.20 2.62
CA VAL A 91 -4.94 13.98 3.08
C VAL A 91 -3.58 14.35 3.63
N GLN A 92 -3.31 13.95 4.87
CA GLN A 92 -1.98 13.98 5.45
C GLN A 92 -1.29 12.67 5.15
N LEU A 93 -0.06 12.73 4.62
CA LEU A 93 0.78 11.57 4.31
C LEU A 93 2.09 11.66 5.10
N ASN A 94 2.33 10.67 5.96
CA ASN A 94 3.53 10.52 6.77
C ASN A 94 4.35 9.35 6.24
N ILE A 95 5.61 9.60 5.87
CA ILE A 95 6.49 8.57 5.29
C ILE A 95 7.83 8.53 6.03
N THR A 96 8.18 7.35 6.52
CA THR A 96 9.51 7.02 7.05
C THR A 96 10.34 6.40 5.93
N VAL A 97 11.49 7.03 5.64
CA VAL A 97 12.49 6.52 4.70
C VAL A 97 13.76 6.25 5.53
N PRO A 98 14.24 5.00 5.60
CA PRO A 98 15.45 4.68 6.35
C PRO A 98 16.69 5.39 5.80
N PHE A 99 17.70 5.57 6.65
CA PHE A 99 19.01 6.06 6.22
C PHE A 99 19.60 5.20 5.10
N ASN A 100 20.42 5.81 4.24
CA ASN A 100 21.08 5.17 3.10
C ASN A 100 20.12 4.56 2.06
N THR A 101 18.85 4.96 2.05
CA THR A 101 17.87 4.62 1.01
C THR A 101 17.33 5.89 0.35
N THR A 102 16.66 5.72 -0.78
CA THR A 102 15.95 6.79 -1.48
C THR A 102 14.52 6.36 -1.79
N ALA A 103 13.62 7.34 -1.88
CA ALA A 103 12.23 7.07 -2.20
C ALA A 103 11.66 8.11 -3.16
N ASP A 104 10.91 7.63 -4.16
CA ASP A 104 10.08 8.46 -5.02
C ASP A 104 8.63 8.39 -4.54
N ILE A 105 8.10 9.55 -4.15
CA ILE A 105 6.73 9.68 -3.67
C ILE A 105 5.85 10.06 -4.86
N LEU A 106 4.95 9.16 -5.23
CA LEU A 106 4.07 9.30 -6.38
C LEU A 106 2.67 9.68 -5.91
N LEU A 107 2.28 10.92 -6.16
CA LEU A 107 0.96 11.42 -5.80
C LEU A 107 0.05 11.50 -7.04
N PRO A 108 -1.29 11.42 -6.86
CA PRO A 108 -2.24 11.68 -7.94
C PRO A 108 -1.98 13.05 -8.57
N LYS A 109 -2.15 13.19 -9.88
CA LYS A 109 -1.95 14.46 -10.60
C LYS A 109 -2.72 15.65 -10.02
N GLN A 110 -3.90 15.40 -9.47
CA GLN A 110 -4.76 16.44 -8.90
C GLN A 110 -4.35 16.80 -7.46
N ALA A 111 -3.39 16.09 -6.87
CA ALA A 111 -2.93 16.37 -5.52
C ALA A 111 -2.12 17.68 -5.50
N THR A 112 -2.56 18.60 -4.64
CA THR A 112 -1.81 19.82 -4.33
C THR A 112 -1.08 19.63 -3.01
N ILE A 113 0.24 19.81 -3.02
CA ILE A 113 1.04 19.73 -1.79
C ILE A 113 0.90 21.05 -1.04
N ILE A 114 0.33 20.98 0.17
CA ILE A 114 0.04 22.16 0.99
C ILE A 114 1.19 22.45 1.95
N SER A 115 1.91 21.42 2.39
CA SER A 115 3.07 21.53 3.28
C SER A 115 3.91 20.25 3.21
N GLU A 116 5.22 20.39 3.29
CA GLU A 116 6.16 19.28 3.39
C GLU A 116 7.12 19.52 4.57
N ASN A 117 7.30 18.50 5.41
CA ASN A 117 8.29 18.51 6.49
C ASN A 117 9.27 17.36 6.26
N THR A 118 10.42 17.67 5.68
CA THR A 118 11.54 16.73 5.54
C THR A 118 12.48 16.91 6.72
N GLY A 119 12.56 15.92 7.62
CA GLY A 119 13.68 15.83 8.55
C GLY A 119 15.01 15.82 7.78
N ALA A 120 16.01 16.54 8.30
CA ALA A 120 17.30 16.72 7.63
C ALA A 120 17.92 15.37 7.21
N SER A 121 18.41 15.30 5.96
CA SER A 121 19.14 14.17 5.36
C SER A 121 18.32 12.96 4.88
N GLN A 122 17.29 13.14 4.06
CA GLN A 122 16.77 12.05 3.21
C GLN A 122 16.49 12.54 1.79
N ASN A 123 17.01 11.84 0.78
CA ASN A 123 16.75 12.14 -0.64
C ASN A 123 15.37 11.60 -1.03
N LYS A 124 14.33 12.38 -0.73
CA LYS A 124 12.95 12.16 -1.19
C LYS A 124 12.72 12.97 -2.46
N ARG A 125 12.16 12.37 -3.50
CA ARG A 125 11.69 13.11 -4.67
C ARG A 125 10.17 12.99 -4.76
N LEU A 126 9.52 14.13 -4.89
CA LEU A 126 8.08 14.20 -5.13
C LEU A 126 7.83 14.24 -6.64
N ALA A 127 7.02 13.32 -7.12
CA ALA A 127 6.56 13.30 -8.51
C ALA A 127 5.04 13.12 -8.57
N GLN A 128 4.36 13.90 -9.40
CA GLN A 128 2.96 13.66 -9.72
C GLN A 128 2.88 12.66 -10.88
N THR A 129 2.12 11.58 -10.74
CA THR A 129 2.04 10.55 -11.79
C THR A 129 0.62 10.35 -12.33
N ALA A 130 0.54 10.01 -13.63
CA ALA A 130 -0.70 9.86 -14.38
C ALA A 130 -1.28 8.44 -14.37
N ARG A 131 -0.62 7.48 -13.73
CA ARG A 131 -0.88 6.07 -13.97
C ARG A 131 -1.94 5.55 -13.01
N PHE A 132 -3.20 5.67 -13.43
CA PHE A 132 -4.25 4.76 -12.98
C PHE A 132 -3.83 3.34 -13.37
N TYR A 133 -3.68 2.43 -12.41
CA TYR A 133 -3.44 1.01 -12.66
C TYR A 133 -4.66 0.43 -13.41
N ARG A 134 -4.60 0.50 -14.74
CA ARG A 134 -5.61 -0.06 -15.66
C ARG A 134 -5.53 -1.59 -15.75
N TRP A 135 -4.72 -2.23 -14.90
CA TRP A 135 -4.47 -3.68 -14.93
C TRP A 135 -5.46 -4.51 -14.10
N PHE A 136 -6.08 -3.97 -13.06
CA PHE A 136 -6.97 -4.77 -12.20
C PHE A 136 -8.42 -4.86 -12.70
N TRP A 137 -8.85 -3.98 -13.61
CA TRP A 137 -10.24 -3.92 -14.09
C TRP A 137 -10.51 -4.66 -15.42
N ARG A 138 -9.49 -5.31 -16.01
CA ARG A 138 -9.63 -5.97 -17.33
C ARG A 138 -9.82 -7.49 -17.27
N LEU A 139 -10.10 -8.04 -16.09
CA LEU A 139 -10.34 -9.48 -15.86
C LEU A 139 -11.75 -9.79 -15.29
N LEU A 140 -12.70 -8.86 -15.38
CA LEU A 140 -14.09 -9.06 -14.96
C LEU A 140 -15.13 -8.75 -16.06
N HIS A 141 -14.77 -8.85 -17.34
CA HIS A 141 -15.74 -8.87 -18.45
C HIS A 141 -15.37 -9.98 -19.43
#